data_AF-A0A7U6QYT7-F1
#
_entry.id   AF-A0A7U6QYT7-F1
#
_cell.length_a   1.000
_cell.length_b   1.000
_cell.length_c   1.000
_cell.angle_alpha   90.00
_cell.angle_beta   90.00
_cell.angle_gamma   90.00
#
_symmetry.space_group_name_H-M   'P 1'
#
loop_
_entity.id
_entity.type
_entity.pdbx_description
1 polymer ?
#
loop_
_entity_poly.entity_id
_entity_poly.type
_entity_poly.pdbx_seq_one_letter_code
_entity_poly.pdbx_strand_id
1 'polypeptide(L)'
;MQTFAKNHLGYLREKGLDFIGKFNNTYVIGEAKFLTDFGGHQNAQYEDAMATLDTSLLKTDKKVLKIAILDGVLYISSQNKMHSSLFSKDGIIISAILLREFLYSI
;
A
#
# COMPACT_ATOMS: atom_id res chain seq x y z
N MET A 1 11.52 -8.73 -6.88
CA MET A 1 11.05 -7.83 -5.79
C MET A 1 10.64 -8.62 -4.55
N GLN A 2 9.69 -9.56 -4.66
CA GLN A 2 9.18 -10.35 -3.52
C GLN A 2 10.29 -11.08 -2.73
N THR A 3 11.20 -11.81 -3.39
CA THR A 3 12.30 -12.52 -2.72
C THR A 3 13.17 -11.60 -1.85
N PHE A 4 13.45 -10.38 -2.34
CA PHE A 4 14.19 -9.39 -1.57
C PHE A 4 13.39 -8.96 -0.33
N ALA A 5 12.11 -8.63 -0.49
CA ALA A 5 11.26 -8.22 0.64
C ALA A 5 11.15 -9.32 1.71
N LYS A 6 11.00 -10.59 1.30
CA LYS A 6 10.96 -11.73 2.23
C LYS A 6 12.27 -11.89 2.98
N ASN A 7 13.37 -11.96 2.26
CA ASN A 7 14.68 -12.28 2.83
C ASN A 7 15.28 -11.14 3.67
N HIS A 8 14.87 -9.90 3.40
CA HIS A 8 15.54 -8.73 3.94
C HIS A 8 14.66 -7.73 4.67
N LEU A 9 13.35 -7.70 4.42
CA LEU A 9 12.43 -6.70 4.98
C LEU A 9 11.33 -7.32 5.86
N GLY A 10 11.41 -8.63 6.12
CA GLY A 10 10.47 -9.35 6.97
C GLY A 10 9.08 -9.55 6.34
N TYR A 11 8.92 -9.34 5.03
CA TYR A 11 7.62 -9.47 4.36
C TYR A 11 7.20 -10.94 4.26
N LEU A 12 6.01 -11.29 4.75
CA LEU A 12 5.55 -12.67 4.83
C LEU A 12 4.50 -13.07 3.79
N ARG A 13 3.92 -12.11 3.09
CA ARG A 13 2.81 -12.39 2.19
C ARG A 13 3.31 -13.14 0.95
N GLU A 14 2.57 -14.18 0.57
CA GLU A 14 2.79 -14.98 -0.64
C GLU A 14 2.25 -14.30 -1.91
N LYS A 15 2.52 -12.99 -2.03
CA LYS A 15 2.20 -12.19 -3.21
C LYS A 15 3.31 -11.17 -3.50
N GLY A 16 3.48 -10.82 -4.77
CA GLY A 16 4.39 -9.76 -5.19
C GLY A 16 4.03 -8.41 -4.57
N LEU A 17 5.00 -7.51 -4.53
CA LEU A 17 4.80 -6.09 -4.25
C LEU A 17 4.87 -5.34 -5.57
N ASP A 18 4.11 -4.25 -5.69
CA ASP A 18 4.22 -3.34 -6.83
C ASP A 18 5.37 -2.34 -6.63
N PHE A 19 5.71 -2.00 -5.37
CA PHE A 19 6.69 -0.98 -5.04
C PHE A 19 7.65 -1.40 -3.92
N ILE A 20 8.95 -1.12 -4.12
CA ILE A 20 9.97 -1.07 -3.08
C ILE A 20 10.87 0.15 -3.34
N GLY A 21 11.06 0.99 -2.34
CA GLY A 21 12.01 2.10 -2.34
C GLY A 21 12.83 2.18 -1.05
N LYS A 22 13.97 2.88 -1.08
CA LYS A 22 14.75 3.21 0.13
C LYS A 22 15.01 4.70 0.17
N PHE A 23 14.53 5.36 1.22
CA PHE A 23 14.64 6.80 1.44
C PHE A 23 15.02 7.03 2.90
N ASN A 24 16.04 7.85 3.16
CA ASN A 24 16.48 8.21 4.52
C ASN A 24 16.58 7.00 5.47
N ASN A 25 17.28 5.96 5.02
CA ASN A 25 17.47 4.68 5.71
C ASN A 25 16.18 3.89 6.04
N THR A 26 15.04 4.32 5.52
CA THR A 26 13.75 3.64 5.63
C THR A 26 13.43 2.93 4.32
N TYR A 27 13.12 1.64 4.39
CA TYR A 27 12.55 0.91 3.27
C TYR A 27 11.05 1.16 3.22
N VAL A 28 10.54 1.44 2.04
CA VAL A 28 9.11 1.62 1.79
C VAL A 28 8.67 0.53 0.85
N ILE A 29 7.69 -0.28 1.27
CA ILE A 29 7.09 -1.33 0.45
C ILE A 29 5.61 -1.01 0.24
N GLY A 30 5.05 -1.40 -0.90
CA GLY A 30 3.64 -1.13 -1.11
C GLY A 30 3.01 -1.80 -2.32
N GLU A 31 1.70 -1.63 -2.38
CA GLU A 31 0.83 -2.00 -3.50
C GLU A 31 0.36 -0.72 -4.19
N ALA A 32 0.25 -0.74 -5.51
CA ALA A 32 -0.23 0.39 -6.30
C ALA A 32 -1.46 -0.02 -7.12
N LYS A 33 -2.58 0.72 -7.00
CA LYS A 33 -3.81 0.43 -7.73
C LYS A 33 -4.49 1.71 -8.21
N PHE A 34 -4.83 1.74 -9.49
CA PHE A 34 -5.56 2.82 -10.14
C PHE A 34 -6.99 2.32 -10.32
N LEU A 35 -7.87 2.75 -9.43
CA LEU A 35 -9.24 2.28 -9.30
C LEU A 35 -10.16 3.19 -10.09
N THR A 36 -10.51 2.82 -11.31
CA THR A 36 -11.23 3.69 -12.25
C THR A 36 -12.74 3.58 -12.20
N ASP A 37 -13.27 2.56 -11.52
CA ASP A 37 -14.72 2.31 -11.40
C ASP A 37 -15.04 1.58 -10.08
N PHE A 38 -16.33 1.37 -9.80
CA PHE A 38 -16.81 0.69 -8.61
C PHE A 38 -17.20 -0.77 -8.90
N GLY A 39 -16.96 -1.66 -7.92
CA GLY A 39 -17.46 -3.03 -7.95
C GLY A 39 -16.52 -4.08 -8.55
N GLY A 40 -16.92 -5.34 -8.45
CA GLY A 40 -16.23 -6.49 -9.04
C GLY A 40 -14.72 -6.52 -8.78
N HIS A 41 -13.94 -6.52 -9.87
CA HIS A 41 -12.49 -6.59 -9.85
C HIS A 41 -11.82 -5.41 -9.13
N GLN A 42 -12.44 -4.23 -9.11
CA GLN A 42 -11.88 -3.04 -8.45
C GLN A 42 -11.88 -3.21 -6.93
N ASN A 43 -12.95 -3.80 -6.38
CA ASN A 43 -12.98 -4.13 -4.96
C ASN A 43 -11.88 -5.15 -4.61
N ALA A 44 -11.66 -6.17 -5.44
CA ALA A 44 -10.60 -7.15 -5.20
C ALA A 44 -9.20 -6.51 -5.25
N GLN A 45 -8.98 -5.55 -6.16
CA GLN A 45 -7.75 -4.76 -6.23
C GLN A 45 -7.55 -3.88 -5.00
N TYR A 46 -8.61 -3.25 -4.50
CA TYR A 46 -8.57 -2.49 -3.26
C TYR A 46 -8.23 -3.37 -2.05
N GLU A 47 -8.94 -4.50 -1.87
CA GLU A 47 -8.68 -5.43 -0.77
C GLU A 47 -7.26 -5.99 -0.80
N ASP A 48 -6.69 -6.16 -2.00
CA ASP A 48 -5.32 -6.60 -2.16
C ASP A 48 -4.30 -5.59 -1.61
N ALA A 49 -4.52 -4.30 -1.88
CA ALA A 49 -3.70 -3.23 -1.30
C ALA A 49 -3.87 -3.14 0.22
N MET A 50 -5.10 -3.31 0.72
CA MET A 50 -5.37 -3.36 2.16
C MET A 50 -4.67 -4.55 2.83
N ALA A 51 -4.70 -5.73 2.21
CA ALA A 51 -4.00 -6.90 2.72
C ALA A 51 -2.48 -6.70 2.78
N THR A 52 -1.90 -5.96 1.82
CA THR A 52 -0.48 -5.57 1.88
C THR A 52 -0.21 -4.65 3.08
N LEU A 53 -1.09 -3.69 3.37
CA LEU A 53 -0.99 -2.83 4.57
C LEU A 53 -1.14 -3.61 5.88
N ASP A 54 -2.05 -4.58 5.95
CA ASP A 54 -2.31 -5.37 7.15
C ASP A 54 -1.24 -6.43 7.43
N THR A 55 -0.43 -6.79 6.43
CA THR A 55 0.56 -7.86 6.55
C THR A 55 1.57 -7.55 7.65
N SER A 56 1.65 -8.42 8.65
CA SER A 56 2.70 -8.37 9.67
C SER A 56 4.07 -8.56 9.05
N LEU A 57 5.05 -7.79 9.52
CA LEU A 57 6.45 -7.96 9.17
C LEU A 57 7.17 -8.74 10.27
N LEU A 58 7.99 -9.71 9.89
CA LEU A 58 8.96 -10.29 10.81
C LEU A 58 9.95 -9.21 11.26
N LYS A 59 10.46 -9.38 12.48
CA LYS A 59 11.48 -8.50 13.01
C LYS A 59 12.72 -8.52 12.11
N THR A 60 13.13 -7.35 11.66
CA THR A 60 14.35 -7.09 10.90
C THR A 60 15.10 -5.93 11.56
N ASP A 61 16.40 -5.85 11.32
CA ASP A 61 17.27 -4.71 11.64
C ASP A 61 16.94 -3.43 10.86
N LYS A 62 16.08 -3.52 9.84
CA LYS A 62 15.73 -2.40 8.97
C LYS A 62 14.41 -1.75 9.39
N LYS A 63 14.35 -0.43 9.24
CA LYS A 63 13.09 0.31 9.32
C LYS A 63 12.31 0.10 8.01
N VAL A 64 11.11 -0.46 8.12
CA VAL A 64 10.24 -0.76 6.97
C VAL A 64 8.87 -0.10 7.18
N LEU A 65 8.43 0.67 6.19
CA LEU A 65 7.10 1.25 6.11
C LEU A 65 6.29 0.56 5.02
N LYS A 66 5.01 0.30 5.29
CA LYS A 66 4.05 -0.20 4.32
C LYS A 66 3.15 0.95 3.87
N ILE A 67 2.99 1.10 2.56
CA ILE A 67 2.10 2.09 1.97
C ILE A 67 1.16 1.45 0.95
N ALA A 68 -0.01 2.05 0.75
CA ALA A 68 -0.86 1.80 -0.40
C ALA A 68 -0.91 3.05 -1.27
N ILE A 69 -0.57 2.90 -2.55
CA ILE A 69 -0.58 3.97 -3.54
C ILE A 69 -1.86 3.79 -4.35
N LEU A 70 -2.93 4.49 -3.95
CA LEU A 70 -4.25 4.30 -4.52
C LEU A 70 -4.68 5.57 -5.25
N ASP A 71 -5.17 5.44 -6.47
CA ASP A 71 -5.71 6.59 -7.22
C ASP A 71 -7.07 6.26 -7.85
N GLY A 72 -7.86 7.30 -8.14
CA GLY A 72 -9.15 7.19 -8.81
C GLY A 72 -10.37 7.33 -7.90
N VAL A 73 -11.41 6.54 -8.16
CA VAL A 73 -12.78 6.80 -7.69
C VAL A 73 -12.99 6.60 -6.18
N LEU A 74 -12.04 5.97 -5.48
CA LEU A 74 -12.13 5.74 -4.03
C LEU A 74 -12.18 7.03 -3.19
N TYR A 75 -11.66 8.13 -3.72
CA TYR A 75 -11.68 9.44 -3.06
C TYR A 75 -12.99 10.20 -3.26
N ILE A 76 -13.85 9.76 -4.18
CA ILE A 76 -15.14 10.38 -4.43
C ILE A 76 -16.12 9.95 -3.35
N SER A 77 -16.69 10.95 -2.64
CA SER A 77 -17.65 10.72 -1.57
C SER A 77 -18.82 9.86 -2.01
N SER A 78 -18.98 8.71 -1.37
CA SER A 78 -20.04 7.74 -1.68
C SER A 78 -20.22 6.72 -0.55
N GLN A 79 -21.34 6.01 -0.56
CA GLN A 79 -21.61 4.91 0.39
C GLN A 79 -20.98 3.58 -0.04
N ASN A 80 -20.05 3.60 -1.00
CA ASN A 80 -19.41 2.38 -1.46
C ASN A 80 -18.39 1.87 -0.42
N LYS A 81 -18.04 0.58 -0.53
CA LYS A 81 -17.12 -0.08 0.39
C LYS A 81 -15.73 0.56 0.41
N MET A 82 -15.18 0.90 -0.76
CA MET A 82 -13.81 1.45 -0.88
C MET A 82 -13.69 2.80 -0.16
N HIS A 83 -14.60 3.74 -0.45
CA HIS A 83 -14.64 5.05 0.18
C HIS A 83 -14.91 4.96 1.69
N SER A 84 -15.91 4.17 2.09
CA SER A 84 -16.26 4.04 3.50
C SER A 84 -15.12 3.43 4.32
N SER A 85 -14.41 2.46 3.76
CA SER A 85 -13.31 1.79 4.46
C SER A 85 -12.04 2.63 4.53
N LEU A 86 -11.80 3.52 3.56
CA LEU A 86 -10.62 4.39 3.49
C LEU A 86 -10.37 5.15 4.80
N PHE A 87 -11.43 5.68 5.41
CA PHE A 87 -11.34 6.49 6.64
C PHE A 87 -11.31 5.65 7.92
N SER A 88 -11.66 4.37 7.83
CA SER A 88 -11.65 3.45 8.98
C SER A 88 -10.36 2.62 9.07
N LYS A 89 -9.49 2.74 8.07
CA LYS A 89 -8.32 1.88 7.91
C LYS A 89 -7.06 2.52 8.48
N ASP A 90 -6.38 1.79 9.35
CA ASP A 90 -5.05 2.17 9.81
C ASP A 90 -4.01 1.87 8.73
N GLY A 91 -3.18 2.86 8.42
CA GLY A 91 -2.08 2.71 7.45
C GLY A 91 -1.84 3.97 6.65
N ILE A 92 -0.77 3.94 5.85
CA ILE A 92 -0.42 5.06 4.98
C ILE A 92 -1.04 4.77 3.60
N ILE A 93 -2.14 5.46 3.29
CA ILE A 93 -2.81 5.41 2.00
C ILE A 93 -2.65 6.77 1.35
N ILE A 94 -2.05 6.81 0.16
CA ILE A 94 -1.72 8.05 -0.55
C ILE A 94 -2.08 7.95 -2.03
N SER A 95 -2.47 9.07 -2.62
CA SER A 95 -2.60 9.18 -4.08
C SER A 95 -1.22 9.17 -4.73
N ALA A 96 -1.15 8.65 -5.96
CA ALA A 96 0.09 8.64 -6.73
C ALA A 96 0.67 10.04 -6.93
N ILE A 97 -0.18 11.08 -6.98
CA ILE A 97 0.25 12.48 -7.13
C ILE A 97 1.02 13.01 -5.91
N LEU A 98 0.83 12.42 -4.73
CA LEU A 98 1.50 12.80 -3.48
C LEU A 98 2.68 11.89 -3.13
N LEU A 99 2.93 10.86 -3.95
CA LEU A 99 3.93 9.84 -3.66
C LEU A 99 5.33 10.46 -3.51
N ARG A 100 5.69 11.39 -4.39
CA ARG A 100 7.00 12.03 -4.37
C ARG A 100 7.19 12.80 -3.06
N GLU A 101 6.28 13.70 -2.75
CA GLU A 101 6.32 14.56 -1.58
C GLU A 101 6.34 13.73 -0.29
N PHE A 102 5.53 12.67 -0.23
CA PHE A 102 5.56 11.70 0.86
C PHE A 102 6.96 11.07 1.01
N LEU A 103 7.53 10.52 -0.07
CA LEU A 103 8.85 9.87 -0.04
C LEU A 103 10.01 10.82 0.32
N TYR A 104 9.88 12.12 0.06
CA TYR A 104 10.86 13.12 0.47
C TYR A 104 10.63 13.65 1.91
N SER A 105 9.46 13.37 2.50
CA SER A 105 9.13 13.77 3.88
C SER A 105 9.51 12.75 4.96
N ILE A 106 9.75 11.49 4.56
CA ILE A 106 10.19 10.39 5.44
C ILE A 106 11.69 10.44 5.71
#